data_AF-L1NIF5-F1
#
_entry.id   AF-L1NIF5-F1
#
_cell.length_a   1.000
_cell.length_b   1.000
_cell.length_c   1.000
_cell.angle_alpha   90.00
_cell.angle_beta   90.00
_cell.angle_gamma   90.00
#
_symmetry.space_group_name_H-M   'P 1'
#
loop_
_entity.id
_entity.type
_entity.pdbx_description
1 polymer ?
#
loop_
_entity_poly.entity_id
_entity_poly.type
_entity_poly.pdbx_seq_one_letter_code
_entity_poly.pdbx_strand_id
1 'polypeptide(L)'
;MQSATKPHRAATDSGRPRLCGDVVSEHATRGGAKPTVSPHKGAPVNKTALILAALLLAACVRQSAEPPLGRQLAGLSSAQRDAEGRKAAQMLRRANRDDDPDVAVRDIRYRAADDTFVYTVVLKRLKNTHGITPAARRRAQAEMKRGMVRESCRRRAERDILTQGRYALEFHVLAADGRPVAAPFRITGKDC
;
A
#
# COMPACT_ATOMS: atom_id res chain seq x y z
N MET A 1 1.50 9.22 77.59
CA MET A 1 1.21 10.55 78.16
C MET A 1 1.34 11.58 77.06
N GLN A 2 0.28 12.40 76.87
CA GLN A 2 0.22 13.72 76.21
C GLN A 2 0.55 13.75 74.70
N SER A 3 -0.39 13.89 73.75
CA SER A 3 -1.46 14.88 73.48
C SER A 3 -1.01 16.17 72.79
N ALA A 4 -1.53 16.33 71.55
CA ALA A 4 -1.93 17.55 70.84
C ALA A 4 -0.80 18.52 70.38
N THR A 5 -0.86 19.22 69.23
CA THR A 5 -2.02 19.88 68.59
C THR A 5 -1.66 20.31 67.15
N LYS A 6 -2.60 20.15 66.18
CA LYS A 6 -2.68 20.92 64.91
C LYS A 6 -3.42 22.25 65.20
N PRO A 7 -3.35 23.35 64.40
CA PRO A 7 -4.00 23.39 63.07
C PRO A 7 -3.48 24.43 62.02
N HIS A 8 -3.96 24.23 60.77
CA HIS A 8 -4.31 25.14 59.63
C HIS A 8 -3.67 26.55 59.48
N ARG A 9 -3.37 27.06 58.27
CA ARG A 9 -4.25 27.18 57.08
C ARG A 9 -3.50 27.71 55.83
N ALA A 10 -3.97 27.28 54.66
CA ALA A 10 -4.07 27.97 53.35
C ALA A 10 -2.84 28.61 52.66
N ALA A 11 -2.53 28.08 51.47
CA ALA A 11 -2.25 28.90 50.29
C ALA A 11 -2.88 28.25 49.05
N THR A 12 -3.64 29.08 48.33
CA THR A 12 -4.38 28.87 47.09
C THR A 12 -3.48 28.88 45.84
N ASP A 13 -4.07 28.42 44.73
CA ASP A 13 -3.89 28.84 43.32
C ASP A 13 -3.40 27.69 42.40
N SER A 14 -4.31 26.99 41.69
CA SER A 14 -4.90 27.28 40.36
C SER A 14 -3.86 27.20 39.21
N GLY A 15 -4.09 26.53 38.06
CA GLY A 15 -5.29 25.94 37.52
C GLY A 15 -5.02 24.73 36.60
N ARG A 16 -5.95 23.78 36.64
CA ARG A 16 -6.30 22.86 35.55
C ARG A 16 -7.77 23.14 35.22
N PRO A 17 -8.17 23.44 33.98
CA PRO A 17 -9.54 23.21 33.53
C PRO A 17 -9.63 21.77 33.01
N ARG A 18 -10.31 20.84 33.68
CA ARG A 18 -11.76 20.55 33.70
C ARG A 18 -12.43 20.49 32.32
N LEU A 19 -12.96 19.28 32.09
CA LEU A 19 -13.93 18.84 31.09
C LEU A 19 -15.23 19.66 31.12
N CYS A 20 -15.89 19.69 29.95
CA CYS A 20 -17.32 19.89 29.61
C CYS A 20 -17.38 20.81 28.36
N GLY A 21 -18.18 20.56 27.33
CA GLY A 21 -19.23 19.58 27.13
C GLY A 21 -19.77 19.68 25.70
N ASP A 22 -20.67 18.76 25.39
CA ASP A 22 -21.85 18.89 24.54
C ASP A 22 -21.74 19.70 23.24
N VAL A 23 -21.78 18.98 22.10
CA VAL A 23 -22.39 19.54 20.90
C VAL A 23 -23.69 18.79 20.62
N VAL A 24 -24.74 19.58 20.82
CA VAL A 24 -26.14 19.39 20.51
C VAL A 24 -26.37 18.88 19.09
N SER A 25 -27.38 18.02 19.00
CA SER A 25 -28.06 17.60 17.77
C SER A 25 -28.82 18.78 17.16
N GLU A 26 -28.51 19.16 15.92
CA GLU A 26 -29.40 19.96 15.09
C GLU A 26 -29.52 19.31 13.70
N HIS A 27 -30.75 18.94 13.37
CA HIS A 27 -31.14 18.50 12.03
C HIS A 27 -31.10 19.68 11.06
N ALA A 28 -30.28 19.57 10.01
CA ALA A 28 -30.48 20.35 8.79
C ALA A 28 -30.15 19.50 7.55
N THR A 29 -31.20 19.17 6.81
CA THR A 29 -31.20 18.59 5.47
C THR A 29 -30.50 19.51 4.45
N ARG A 30 -29.40 19.08 3.83
CA ARG A 30 -29.12 19.37 2.40
C ARG A 30 -27.94 18.57 1.87
N GLY A 31 -28.16 18.00 0.69
CA GLY A 31 -27.28 17.03 0.04
C GLY A 31 -25.89 17.52 -0.33
N GLY A 32 -25.02 16.53 -0.50
CA GLY A 32 -23.64 16.68 -0.94
C GLY A 32 -22.81 15.54 -0.38
N ALA A 33 -23.07 14.30 -0.83
CA ALA A 33 -22.24 13.15 -0.50
C ALA A 33 -20.83 13.39 -1.06
N LYS A 34 -19.95 13.89 -0.20
CA LYS A 34 -18.52 14.02 -0.43
C LYS A 34 -17.95 12.60 -0.40
N PRO A 35 -17.37 12.07 -1.49
CA PRO A 35 -16.71 10.78 -1.42
C PRO A 35 -15.43 10.95 -0.60
N THR A 36 -15.53 10.73 0.71
CA THR A 36 -14.38 10.48 1.57
C THR A 36 -13.83 9.11 1.19
N VAL A 37 -12.84 9.11 0.28
CA VAL A 37 -11.95 7.96 0.12
C VAL A 37 -11.18 7.88 1.43
N SER A 38 -11.64 7.02 2.34
CA SER A 38 -10.85 6.66 3.51
C SER A 38 -9.50 6.09 3.02
N PRO A 39 -8.39 6.37 3.71
CA PRO A 39 -7.13 5.71 3.43
C PRO A 39 -7.36 4.22 3.72
N HIS A 40 -7.58 3.44 2.67
CA HIS A 40 -7.77 2.00 2.79
C HIS A 40 -6.57 1.45 3.54
N LYS A 41 -6.84 0.87 4.73
CA LYS A 41 -5.90 0.01 5.44
C LYS A 41 -5.37 -0.98 4.41
N GLY A 42 -4.04 -1.05 4.32
CA GLY A 42 -3.33 -1.71 3.23
C GLY A 42 -3.96 -3.04 2.84
N ALA A 43 -4.24 -3.18 1.54
CA ALA A 43 -4.52 -4.47 0.93
C ALA A 43 -3.43 -5.48 1.35
N PRO A 44 -3.74 -6.78 1.47
CA PRO A 44 -2.80 -7.79 1.95
C PRO A 44 -1.73 -8.08 0.88
N VAL A 45 -0.76 -7.19 0.70
CA VAL A 45 0.43 -7.39 -0.13
C VAL A 45 1.48 -8.22 0.65
N ASN A 46 1.07 -9.29 1.33
CA ASN A 46 2.01 -10.20 1.99
C ASN A 46 2.46 -11.37 1.10
N LYS A 47 1.64 -11.81 0.14
CA LYS A 47 1.95 -12.95 -0.74
C LYS A 47 2.84 -12.55 -1.92
N THR A 48 2.62 -11.36 -2.46
CA THR A 48 3.28 -10.87 -3.67
C THR A 48 4.80 -10.79 -3.53
N ALA A 49 5.28 -10.16 -2.46
CA ALA A 49 6.71 -10.01 -2.16
C ALA A 49 7.43 -11.34 -1.92
N LEU A 50 6.78 -12.24 -1.16
CA LEU A 50 7.35 -13.53 -0.79
C LEU A 50 7.50 -14.44 -2.00
N ILE A 51 6.54 -14.41 -2.92
CA ILE A 51 6.57 -15.21 -4.16
C ILE A 51 7.63 -14.69 -5.13
N LEU A 52 7.71 -13.37 -5.32
CA LEU A 52 8.77 -12.75 -6.12
C LEU A 52 10.16 -13.07 -5.54
N ALA A 53 10.33 -12.91 -4.22
CA ALA A 53 11.58 -13.21 -3.55
C ALA A 53 11.96 -14.70 -3.69
N ALA A 54 11.07 -15.63 -3.37
CA ALA A 54 11.36 -17.07 -3.43
C ALA A 54 11.76 -17.55 -4.85
N LEU A 55 11.19 -16.95 -5.90
CA LEU A 55 11.52 -17.28 -7.28
C LEU A 55 12.87 -16.77 -7.73
N LEU A 56 13.15 -15.51 -7.42
CA LEU A 56 14.41 -14.88 -7.77
C LEU A 56 15.57 -15.54 -7.03
N LEU A 57 15.31 -16.10 -5.84
CA LEU A 57 16.25 -16.95 -5.09
C LEU A 57 16.44 -18.34 -5.75
N ALA A 58 15.36 -18.98 -6.19
CA ALA A 58 15.40 -20.30 -6.84
C ALA A 58 16.10 -20.32 -8.22
N ALA A 59 16.42 -19.17 -8.80
CA ALA A 59 17.23 -19.04 -10.01
C ALA A 59 18.75 -19.11 -9.75
N CYS A 60 19.18 -18.98 -8.50
CA CYS A 60 20.58 -18.87 -8.08
C CYS A 60 21.15 -20.16 -7.46
N VAL A 61 20.60 -21.34 -7.79
CA VAL A 61 21.02 -22.60 -7.15
C VAL A 61 22.32 -23.15 -7.74
N ARG A 62 23.46 -22.59 -7.29
CA ARG A 62 24.72 -23.31 -7.07
C ARG A 62 25.41 -22.75 -5.80
N GLN A 63 25.47 -23.62 -4.77
CA GLN A 63 26.23 -23.54 -3.51
C GLN A 63 25.91 -22.46 -2.45
N SER A 64 25.82 -22.96 -1.21
CA SER A 64 26.08 -22.37 0.12
C SER A 64 25.78 -20.90 0.42
N ALA A 65 25.03 -20.69 1.51
CA ALA A 65 24.70 -19.40 2.12
C ALA A 65 24.15 -18.40 1.10
N GLU A 66 22.87 -18.56 0.76
CA GLU A 66 22.15 -17.69 -0.16
C GLU A 66 22.46 -16.21 0.15
N PRO A 67 23.03 -15.46 -0.81
CA PRO A 67 23.25 -14.04 -0.64
C PRO A 67 21.93 -13.33 -0.29
N PRO A 68 21.97 -12.19 0.42
CA PRO A 68 20.78 -11.37 0.58
C PRO A 68 20.10 -11.13 -0.78
N LEU A 69 18.76 -11.25 -0.84
CA LEU A 69 17.96 -11.16 -2.08
C LEU A 69 18.45 -10.06 -3.04
N GLY A 70 18.71 -8.86 -2.52
CA GLY A 70 19.27 -7.76 -3.32
C GLY A 70 20.55 -8.09 -4.10
N ARG A 71 21.51 -8.81 -3.50
CA ARG A 71 22.74 -9.22 -4.21
C ARG A 71 22.46 -10.22 -5.32
N GLN A 72 21.52 -11.14 -5.10
CA GLN A 72 21.15 -12.12 -6.12
C GLN A 72 20.49 -11.44 -7.33
N LEU A 73 19.58 -10.51 -7.04
CA LEU A 73 18.88 -9.71 -8.03
C LEU A 73 19.81 -8.81 -8.85
N ALA A 74 20.77 -8.17 -8.20
CA ALA A 74 21.74 -7.29 -8.86
C ALA A 74 22.62 -8.05 -9.87
N GLY A 75 22.86 -9.34 -9.64
CA GLY A 75 23.68 -10.19 -10.52
C GLY A 75 22.97 -10.72 -11.77
N LEU A 76 21.65 -10.52 -11.91
CA LEU A 76 20.90 -11.07 -13.03
C LEU A 76 21.21 -10.32 -14.35
N SER A 77 21.46 -11.08 -15.41
CA SER A 77 21.44 -10.55 -16.78
C SER A 77 20.03 -10.13 -17.20
N SER A 78 19.90 -9.40 -18.32
CA SER A 78 18.58 -9.02 -18.85
C SER A 78 17.70 -10.23 -19.16
N ALA A 79 18.27 -11.26 -19.82
CA ALA A 79 17.53 -12.46 -20.17
C ALA A 79 17.07 -13.27 -18.94
N GLN A 80 17.88 -13.30 -17.88
CA GLN A 80 17.51 -13.93 -16.62
C GLN A 80 16.40 -13.15 -15.90
N ARG A 81 16.49 -11.81 -15.85
CA ARG A 81 15.40 -11.00 -15.32
C ARG A 81 14.10 -11.21 -16.08
N ASP A 82 14.18 -11.29 -17.41
CA ASP A 82 13.02 -11.55 -18.25
C ASP A 82 12.35 -12.90 -17.97
N ALA A 83 13.16 -13.95 -17.83
CA ALA A 83 12.66 -15.28 -17.51
C ALA A 83 12.01 -15.32 -16.12
N GLU A 84 12.68 -14.75 -15.12
CA GLU A 84 12.17 -14.72 -13.75
C GLU A 84 10.96 -13.81 -13.60
N GLY A 85 10.93 -12.66 -14.29
CA GLY A 85 9.80 -11.75 -14.33
C GLY A 85 8.55 -12.43 -14.89
N ARG A 86 8.67 -13.20 -15.98
CA ARG A 86 7.57 -13.98 -16.54
C ARG A 86 7.07 -15.05 -15.56
N LYS A 87 7.98 -15.79 -14.93
CA LYS A 87 7.64 -16.84 -13.94
C LYS A 87 6.96 -16.25 -12.71
N ALA A 88 7.49 -15.15 -12.20
CA ALA A 88 6.92 -14.40 -11.08
C ALA A 88 5.51 -13.92 -11.39
N ALA A 89 5.28 -13.28 -12.53
CA ALA A 89 3.93 -12.85 -12.91
C ALA A 89 2.92 -14.01 -12.95
N GLN A 90 3.30 -15.18 -13.49
CA GLN A 90 2.42 -16.35 -13.51
C GLN A 90 2.07 -16.86 -12.10
N MET A 91 3.05 -16.92 -11.20
CA MET A 91 2.80 -17.36 -9.82
C MET A 91 1.97 -16.36 -9.03
N LEU A 92 2.23 -15.06 -9.23
CA LEU A 92 1.44 -14.00 -8.62
C LEU A 92 -0.03 -14.05 -9.04
N ARG A 93 -0.32 -14.37 -10.32
CA ARG A 93 -1.71 -14.59 -10.76
C ARG A 93 -2.36 -15.78 -10.05
N ARG A 94 -1.61 -16.86 -9.80
CA ARG A 94 -2.12 -18.06 -9.12
C ARG A 94 -2.36 -17.80 -7.63
N ALA A 95 -1.47 -17.04 -6.99
CA ALA A 95 -1.53 -16.77 -5.56
C ALA A 95 -2.48 -15.63 -5.18
N ASN A 96 -2.70 -14.66 -6.06
CA ASN A 96 -3.70 -13.60 -5.86
C ASN A 96 -5.13 -14.04 -6.20
N ARG A 97 -5.43 -15.33 -6.02
CA ARG A 97 -6.80 -15.88 -6.08
C ARG A 97 -7.58 -15.72 -4.77
N ASP A 98 -6.97 -15.14 -3.74
CA ASP A 98 -7.57 -14.95 -2.42
C ASP A 98 -8.41 -13.66 -2.30
N ASP A 99 -9.47 -13.76 -1.50
CA ASP A 99 -10.57 -12.81 -1.33
C ASP A 99 -10.24 -11.64 -0.38
N ASP A 100 -9.62 -10.57 -0.88
CA ASP A 100 -9.79 -9.26 -0.23
C ASP A 100 -11.22 -8.75 -0.52
N PRO A 101 -12.04 -8.40 0.48
CA PRO A 101 -13.44 -8.02 0.28
C PRO A 101 -13.60 -6.67 -0.45
N ASP A 102 -12.55 -5.84 -0.45
CA ASP A 102 -12.58 -4.47 -0.97
C ASP A 102 -11.84 -4.35 -2.30
N VAL A 103 -10.87 -5.24 -2.56
CA VAL A 103 -9.98 -5.20 -3.70
C VAL A 103 -9.92 -6.55 -4.40
N ALA A 104 -9.92 -6.58 -5.74
CA ALA A 104 -9.58 -7.77 -6.52
C ALA A 104 -8.37 -7.48 -7.40
N VAL A 105 -7.40 -8.39 -7.44
CA VAL A 105 -6.38 -8.34 -8.49
C VAL A 105 -6.90 -9.12 -9.69
N ARG A 106 -7.26 -8.41 -10.76
CA ARG A 106 -7.84 -9.00 -11.97
C ARG A 106 -6.80 -9.66 -12.85
N ASP A 107 -5.62 -9.04 -12.96
CA ASP A 107 -4.51 -9.55 -13.77
C ASP A 107 -3.18 -8.98 -13.26
N ILE A 108 -2.12 -9.74 -13.50
CA ILE A 108 -0.73 -9.36 -13.24
C ILE A 108 0.10 -9.78 -14.44
N ARG A 109 0.63 -8.84 -15.22
CA ARG A 109 1.49 -9.12 -16.37
C ARG A 109 2.91 -8.66 -16.12
N TYR A 110 3.88 -9.34 -16.73
CA TYR A 110 5.24 -8.85 -16.79
C TYR A 110 5.51 -8.33 -18.21
N ARG A 111 6.04 -7.11 -18.28
CA ARG A 111 6.41 -6.41 -19.50
C ARG A 111 7.93 -6.34 -19.58
N ALA A 112 8.50 -7.21 -20.42
CA ALA A 112 9.94 -7.35 -20.63
C ALA A 112 10.62 -6.06 -21.14
N ALA A 113 9.91 -5.26 -21.94
CA ALA A 113 10.44 -4.04 -22.54
C ALA A 113 11.01 -3.04 -21.53
N ASP A 114 10.53 -3.06 -20.28
CA ASP A 114 10.95 -2.14 -19.22
C ASP A 114 10.91 -2.77 -17.82
N ASP A 115 11.10 -4.09 -17.72
CA ASP A 115 11.16 -4.83 -16.45
C ASP A 115 9.97 -4.54 -15.50
N THR A 116 8.75 -4.38 -16.04
CA THR A 116 7.60 -3.91 -15.25
C THR A 116 6.56 -4.99 -14.97
N PHE A 117 6.18 -5.15 -13.71
CA PHE A 117 4.97 -5.88 -13.33
C PHE A 117 3.76 -4.94 -13.37
N VAL A 118 2.84 -5.20 -14.28
CA VAL A 118 1.60 -4.45 -14.47
C VAL A 118 0.46 -5.15 -13.73
N TYR A 119 -0.01 -4.53 -12.66
CA TYR A 119 -1.15 -4.97 -11.86
C TYR A 119 -2.42 -4.30 -12.35
N THR A 120 -3.44 -5.08 -12.67
CA THR A 120 -4.80 -4.59 -12.87
C THR A 120 -5.60 -4.89 -11.62
N VAL A 121 -6.02 -3.83 -10.93
CA VAL A 121 -6.68 -3.91 -9.63
C VAL A 121 -8.08 -3.34 -9.75
N VAL A 122 -9.07 -4.01 -9.16
CA VAL A 122 -10.48 -3.59 -9.15
C VAL A 122 -10.89 -3.26 -7.72
N LEU A 123 -11.44 -2.07 -7.51
CA LEU A 123 -12.03 -1.66 -6.23
C LEU A 123 -13.48 -2.15 -6.18
N LYS A 124 -13.77 -3.21 -5.41
CA LYS A 124 -15.07 -3.89 -5.36
C LYS A 124 -16.21 -2.99 -4.87
N ARG A 125 -15.88 -2.01 -4.00
CA ARG A 125 -16.84 -1.05 -3.43
C ARG A 125 -17.13 0.16 -4.33
N LEU A 126 -16.21 0.52 -5.22
CA LEU A 126 -16.42 1.64 -6.14
C LEU A 126 -17.14 1.13 -7.39
N LYS A 127 -18.47 1.29 -7.45
CA LYS A 127 -19.29 0.70 -8.51
C LYS A 127 -19.02 1.28 -9.89
N ASN A 128 -18.85 2.60 -9.98
CA ASN A 128 -18.51 3.30 -11.21
C ASN A 128 -17.72 4.56 -10.88
N THR A 129 -17.31 5.28 -11.92
CA THR A 129 -16.54 6.53 -11.78
C THR A 129 -17.33 7.78 -12.14
N HIS A 130 -18.66 7.68 -12.17
CA HIS A 130 -19.56 8.80 -12.46
C HIS A 130 -19.45 9.86 -11.35
N GLY A 131 -19.42 11.14 -11.74
CA GLY A 131 -19.27 12.25 -10.79
C GLY A 131 -17.86 12.46 -10.22
N ILE A 132 -16.88 11.59 -10.54
CA ILE A 132 -15.48 11.81 -10.12
C ILE A 132 -14.83 12.84 -11.05
N THR A 133 -14.57 14.03 -10.52
CA THR A 133 -13.95 15.13 -11.26
C THR A 133 -12.49 14.83 -11.64
N PRO A 134 -11.94 15.44 -12.70
CA PRO A 134 -10.53 15.28 -13.05
C PRO A 134 -9.56 15.63 -11.90
N ALA A 135 -9.90 16.64 -11.09
CA ALA A 135 -9.11 17.00 -9.92
C ALA A 135 -9.13 15.89 -8.84
N ALA A 136 -10.30 15.29 -8.58
CA ALA A 136 -10.41 14.16 -7.67
C ALA A 136 -9.65 12.93 -8.17
N ARG A 137 -9.67 12.64 -9.48
CA ARG A 137 -8.88 11.56 -10.09
C ARG A 137 -7.38 11.74 -9.87
N ARG A 138 -6.87 12.96 -10.04
CA ARG A 138 -5.44 13.28 -9.79
C ARG A 138 -5.07 13.12 -8.32
N ARG A 139 -5.92 13.58 -7.40
CA ARG A 139 -5.71 13.40 -5.95
C ARG A 139 -5.69 11.92 -5.57
N ALA A 140 -6.68 11.16 -6.04
CA ALA A 140 -6.74 9.71 -5.82
C ALA A 140 -5.49 9.00 -6.37
N GLN A 141 -5.03 9.36 -7.57
CA GLN A 141 -3.78 8.80 -8.12
C GLN A 141 -2.59 9.05 -7.20
N ALA A 142 -2.41 10.29 -6.74
CA ALA A 142 -1.29 10.67 -5.89
C ALA A 142 -1.33 9.96 -4.53
N GLU A 143 -2.52 9.85 -3.93
CA GLU A 143 -2.74 9.14 -2.67
C GLU A 143 -2.45 7.64 -2.81
N MET A 144 -2.98 7.00 -3.86
CA MET A 144 -2.72 5.60 -4.15
C MET A 144 -1.22 5.35 -4.40
N LYS A 145 -0.57 6.18 -5.22
CA LYS A 145 0.88 6.06 -5.46
C LYS A 145 1.66 6.19 -4.16
N ARG A 146 1.38 7.21 -3.33
CA ARG A 146 2.06 7.40 -2.03
C ARG A 146 1.86 6.21 -1.10
N GLY A 147 0.66 5.66 -1.04
CA GLY A 147 0.36 4.47 -0.23
C GLY A 147 1.14 3.24 -0.69
N MET A 148 1.16 2.98 -1.99
CA MET A 148 1.88 1.84 -2.58
C MET A 148 3.40 2.00 -2.46
N VAL A 149 3.94 3.20 -2.65
CA VAL A 149 5.37 3.48 -2.40
C VAL A 149 5.71 3.20 -0.94
N ARG A 150 4.91 3.69 0.01
CA ARG A 150 5.14 3.45 1.44
C ARG A 150 5.18 1.95 1.76
N GLU A 151 4.25 1.16 1.25
CA GLU A 151 4.21 -0.26 1.54
C GLU A 151 5.37 -1.02 0.88
N SER A 152 5.64 -0.75 -0.41
CA SER A 152 6.69 -1.44 -1.15
C SER A 152 8.11 -1.07 -0.73
N CYS A 153 8.35 0.17 -0.30
CA CYS A 153 9.68 0.57 0.20
C CYS A 153 9.93 0.17 1.66
N ARG A 154 8.86 -0.10 2.44
CA ARG A 154 8.97 -0.51 3.85
C ARG A 154 9.50 -1.94 3.99
N ARG A 155 9.06 -2.86 3.14
CA ARG A 155 9.49 -4.26 3.19
C ARG A 155 10.78 -4.46 2.42
N ARG A 156 11.81 -4.97 3.10
CA ARG A 156 13.14 -5.18 2.49
C ARG A 156 13.06 -5.97 1.18
N ALA A 157 12.28 -7.06 1.14
CA ALA A 157 12.18 -7.88 -0.06
C ALA A 157 11.59 -7.11 -1.26
N GLU A 158 10.51 -6.35 -1.07
CA GLU A 158 9.91 -5.52 -2.13
C GLU A 158 10.83 -4.39 -2.55
N ARG A 159 11.47 -3.73 -1.58
CA ARG A 159 12.47 -2.70 -1.87
C ARG A 159 13.64 -3.24 -2.66
N ASP A 160 14.15 -4.43 -2.32
CA ASP A 160 15.26 -5.07 -3.03
C ASP A 160 14.86 -5.44 -4.47
N ILE A 161 13.61 -5.87 -4.70
CA ILE A 161 13.05 -6.10 -6.05
C ILE A 161 13.07 -4.80 -6.88
N LEU A 162 12.65 -3.68 -6.29
CA LEU A 162 12.57 -2.37 -6.95
C LEU A 162 13.96 -1.75 -7.20
N THR A 163 14.86 -1.85 -6.22
CA THR A 163 16.15 -1.15 -6.22
C THR A 163 17.26 -1.99 -6.84
N GLN A 164 17.43 -3.23 -6.37
CA GLN A 164 18.52 -4.12 -6.81
C GLN A 164 18.11 -4.97 -8.01
N GLY A 165 16.87 -5.47 -8.03
CA GLY A 165 16.31 -6.20 -9.16
C GLY A 165 15.96 -5.32 -10.35
N ARG A 166 15.89 -4.00 -10.13
CA ARG A 166 15.53 -2.98 -11.13
C ARG A 166 14.16 -3.21 -11.78
N TYR A 167 13.31 -4.01 -11.14
CA TYR A 167 11.93 -4.17 -11.58
C TYR A 167 11.11 -2.93 -11.22
N ALA A 168 10.03 -2.71 -11.96
CA ALA A 168 9.04 -1.70 -11.64
C ALA A 168 7.67 -2.33 -11.38
N LEU A 169 6.82 -1.60 -10.65
CA LEU A 169 5.42 -1.94 -10.41
C LEU A 169 4.56 -0.86 -11.05
N GLU A 170 3.62 -1.25 -11.91
CA GLU A 170 2.65 -0.35 -12.54
C GLU A 170 1.24 -0.78 -12.16
N PHE A 171 0.42 0.17 -11.72
CA PHE A 171 -0.92 -0.11 -11.23
C PHE A 171 -1.97 0.53 -12.11
N HIS A 172 -2.89 -0.31 -12.60
CA HIS A 172 -4.10 0.07 -13.32
C HIS A 172 -5.27 -0.17 -12.39
N VAL A 173 -5.77 0.90 -11.76
CA VAL A 173 -6.85 0.80 -10.77
C VAL A 173 -8.19 1.11 -11.42
N LEU A 174 -9.11 0.16 -11.32
CA LEU A 174 -10.42 0.17 -11.95
C LEU A 174 -11.53 0.16 -10.91
N ALA A 175 -12.66 0.75 -11.25
CA ALA A 175 -13.92 0.54 -10.55
C ALA A 175 -14.52 -0.84 -10.93
N ALA A 176 -15.57 -1.26 -10.23
CA ALA A 176 -16.23 -2.53 -10.47
C ALA A 176 -16.82 -2.66 -11.89
N ASP A 177 -17.22 -1.55 -12.51
CA ASP A 177 -17.64 -1.48 -13.92
C ASP A 177 -16.48 -1.57 -14.93
N GLY A 178 -15.24 -1.75 -14.45
CA GLY A 178 -14.04 -1.89 -15.26
C GLY A 178 -13.45 -0.56 -15.75
N ARG A 179 -14.05 0.59 -15.43
CA ARG A 179 -13.51 1.89 -15.84
C ARG A 179 -12.35 2.32 -14.94
N PRO A 180 -11.30 2.97 -15.49
CA PRO A 180 -10.20 3.48 -14.68
C PRO A 180 -10.67 4.50 -13.64
N VAL A 181 -10.20 4.35 -12.40
CA VAL A 181 -10.44 5.31 -11.31
C VAL A 181 -9.56 6.54 -11.48
N ALA A 182 -8.31 6.33 -11.88
CA ALA A 182 -7.34 7.36 -12.18
C ALA A 182 -6.40 6.91 -13.31
N ALA A 183 -5.50 7.81 -13.74
CA ALA A 183 -4.43 7.42 -14.66
C ALA A 183 -3.52 6.36 -13.99
N PRO A 184 -2.98 5.40 -14.76
CA PRO A 184 -2.02 4.43 -14.23
C PRO A 184 -0.83 5.13 -13.58
N PHE A 185 -0.21 4.49 -12.60
CA PHE A 185 1.00 5.01 -11.97
C PHE A 185 2.04 3.91 -11.81
N ARG A 186 3.31 4.31 -11.94
CA ARG A 186 4.48 3.43 -11.86
C ARG A 186 5.32 3.78 -10.65
N ILE A 187 5.86 2.73 -10.03
CA ILE A 187 6.77 2.75 -8.89
C ILE A 187 8.05 2.03 -9.33
N THR A 188 9.18 2.64 -9.03
CA THR A 188 10.53 2.16 -9.34
C THR A 188 11.41 2.25 -8.11
N GLY A 189 12.63 1.73 -8.20
CA GLY A 189 13.63 1.91 -7.15
C GLY A 189 13.99 3.36 -6.81
N LYS A 190 13.61 4.36 -7.62
CA LYS A 190 13.81 5.80 -7.33
C LYS A 190 12.70 6.41 -6.46
N ASP A 191 11.56 5.73 -6.35
CA ASP A 191 10.48 6.12 -5.44
C ASP A 191 10.74 5.60 -4.02
N CYS A 192 11.65 4.61 -3.92
CA CYS A 192 12.39 4.28 -2.70
C CYS A 192 13.74 5.02 -2.72
#